data_AF-A0A1M5E9B7-F1
#
_entry.id   AF-A0A1M5E9B7-F1
#
_cell.length_a   1.000
_cell.length_b   1.000
_cell.length_c   1.000
_cell.angle_alpha   90.00
_cell.angle_beta   90.00
_cell.angle_gamma   90.00
#
_symmetry.space_group_name_H-M   'P 1'
#
loop_
_entity.id
_entity.type
_entity.pdbx_description
1 polymer ?
#
loop_
_entity_poly.entity_id
_entity_poly.type
_entity_poly.pdbx_seq_one_letter_code
_entity_poly.pdbx_strand_id
1 'polypeptide(L)'
;MEGPLFFALHNLTEEHYEDMFAAADDLAERIRALGQLAPMSMADIMENSVIEDLAEVPSAGDMCADSSRDHERVARRLHALIKLAGEENDPVTEDMATARSAFHEKASWMLKALSAT
;
A
#
# COMPACT_ATOMS: atom_id res chain seq x y z
N MET A 1 2.21 -13.08 14.36
CA MET A 1 3.32 -12.30 14.91
C MET A 1 3.59 -12.74 16.34
N GLU A 2 4.85 -12.93 16.71
CA GLU A 2 5.28 -13.25 18.08
C GLU A 2 6.63 -12.60 18.39
N GLY A 3 7.00 -12.53 19.67
CA GLY A 3 8.30 -11.99 20.12
C GLY A 3 8.24 -10.57 20.73
N PRO A 4 9.40 -10.00 21.11
CA PRO A 4 9.47 -8.77 21.91
C PRO A 4 8.85 -7.53 21.25
N LEU A 5 8.80 -7.49 19.91
CA LEU A 5 8.22 -6.40 19.13
C LEU A 5 6.73 -6.58 18.85
N PHE A 6 6.10 -7.65 19.34
CA PHE A 6 4.71 -8.00 19.01
C PHE A 6 3.74 -6.82 19.17
N PHE A 7 3.74 -6.17 20.33
CA PHE A 7 2.78 -5.09 20.60
C PHE A 7 2.96 -3.91 19.64
N ALA A 8 4.20 -3.48 19.40
CA ALA A 8 4.48 -2.37 18.48
C ALA A 8 4.11 -2.71 17.04
N LEU A 9 4.46 -3.91 16.56
CA LEU A 9 4.14 -4.34 15.21
C LEU A 9 2.65 -4.58 15.01
N HIS A 10 1.96 -5.18 15.98
CA HIS A 10 0.52 -5.39 15.92
C HIS A 10 -0.24 -4.07 15.71
N ASN A 11 0.02 -3.07 16.55
CA ASN A 11 -0.63 -1.76 16.44
C ASN A 11 -0.23 -1.04 15.13
N LEU A 12 1.04 -1.06 14.74
CA LEU A 12 1.47 -0.41 13.50
C LEU A 12 0.81 -1.04 12.27
N THR A 13 0.76 -2.37 12.18
CA THR A 13 0.10 -3.04 11.05
C THR A 13 -1.41 -2.85 11.07
N GLU A 14 -2.02 -2.67 12.25
CA GLU A 14 -3.43 -2.29 12.38
C GLU A 14 -3.71 -0.92 11.79
N GLU A 15 -2.95 0.10 12.20
CA GLU A 15 -3.03 1.42 11.59
C GLU A 15 -2.86 1.36 10.07
N HIS A 16 -1.95 0.51 9.58
CA HIS A 16 -1.74 0.34 8.14
C HIS A 16 -2.94 -0.28 7.43
N TYR A 17 -3.48 -1.40 7.93
CA TYR A 17 -4.58 -2.06 7.24
C TYR A 17 -5.89 -1.26 7.32
N GLU A 18 -6.12 -0.49 8.39
CA GLU A 18 -7.29 0.37 8.50
C GLU A 18 -7.25 1.52 7.49
N ASP A 19 -6.10 2.18 7.35
CA ASP A 19 -5.90 3.23 6.35
C ASP A 19 -6.05 2.67 4.91
N MET A 20 -5.43 1.53 4.62
CA MET A 20 -5.52 0.91 3.30
C MET A 20 -6.94 0.40 3.00
N PHE A 21 -7.68 -0.04 4.01
CA PHE A 21 -9.08 -0.46 3.84
C PHE A 21 -9.97 0.73 3.46
N ALA A 22 -9.82 1.88 4.13
CA ALA A 22 -10.52 3.10 3.75
C ALA A 22 -10.13 3.57 2.33
N ALA A 23 -8.84 3.52 2.00
CA ALA A 23 -8.34 3.92 0.68
C ALA A 23 -8.87 3.04 -0.46
N ALA A 24 -9.21 1.77 -0.21
CA ALA A 24 -9.78 0.90 -1.23
C ALA A 24 -11.10 1.44 -1.77
N ASP A 25 -11.93 2.03 -0.90
CA ASP A 25 -13.20 2.65 -1.29
C ASP A 25 -12.96 3.93 -2.11
N ASP A 26 -12.13 4.85 -1.61
CA ASP A 26 -11.77 6.09 -2.31
C ASP A 26 -11.23 5.83 -3.74
N LEU A 27 -10.36 4.82 -3.88
CA LEU A 27 -9.80 4.43 -5.18
C LEU A 27 -10.87 3.81 -6.09
N ALA A 28 -11.74 2.95 -5.57
CA ALA A 28 -12.83 2.36 -6.34
C ALA A 28 -13.82 3.43 -6.82
N GLU A 29 -14.21 4.37 -5.95
CA GLU A 29 -15.07 5.50 -6.30
C GLU A 29 -14.41 6.39 -7.35
N ARG A 30 -13.09 6.64 -7.26
CA ARG A 30 -12.37 7.40 -8.29
C ARG A 30 -12.40 6.71 -9.64
N ILE A 31 -12.20 5.39 -9.69
CA ILE A 31 -12.31 4.59 -10.93
C ILE A 31 -13.72 4.72 -11.53
N ARG A 32 -14.77 4.65 -10.71
CA ARG A 32 -16.16 4.83 -11.15
C ARG A 32 -16.45 6.24 -11.63
N ALA A 33 -15.91 7.27 -10.98
CA ALA A 33 -16.03 8.67 -11.37
C ALA A 33 -15.41 8.95 -12.75
N LEU A 34 -14.38 8.19 -13.13
CA LEU A 34 -13.77 8.18 -14.47
C LEU A 34 -14.56 7.36 -15.51
N GLY A 35 -15.72 6.82 -15.14
CA GLY A 35 -16.59 6.03 -16.02
C GLY A 35 -16.17 4.57 -16.21
N GLN A 36 -15.12 4.11 -15.51
CA GLN A 36 -14.58 2.74 -15.63
C GLN A 36 -15.11 1.85 -14.51
N LEU A 37 -15.22 0.53 -14.73
CA LEU A 37 -15.63 -0.41 -13.68
C LEU A 37 -14.44 -0.70 -12.75
N ALA A 38 -14.66 -0.56 -11.44
CA ALA A 38 -13.69 -0.97 -10.43
C ALA A 38 -13.64 -2.52 -10.34
N PRO A 39 -12.48 -3.11 -10.01
CA PRO A 39 -12.37 -4.54 -9.75
C PRO A 39 -13.39 -4.99 -8.69
N MET A 40 -14.10 -6.09 -8.96
CA MET A 40 -15.24 -6.53 -8.13
C MET A 40 -15.00 -7.88 -7.43
N SER A 41 -13.98 -8.62 -7.85
CA SER A 41 -13.63 -9.91 -7.25
C SER A 41 -12.20 -9.92 -6.73
N MET A 42 -11.95 -10.75 -5.72
CA MET A 42 -10.60 -10.97 -5.21
C MET A 42 -9.67 -11.53 -6.29
N ALA A 43 -10.20 -12.34 -7.23
CA ALA A 43 -9.41 -12.87 -8.34
C ALA A 43 -8.88 -11.74 -9.24
N ASP A 44 -9.73 -10.77 -9.61
CA ASP A 44 -9.34 -9.62 -10.43
C ASP A 44 -8.28 -8.77 -9.72
N ILE A 45 -8.43 -8.56 -8.40
CA ILE A 45 -7.49 -7.79 -7.58
C ILE A 45 -6.12 -8.49 -7.54
N MET A 46 -6.11 -9.79 -7.26
CA MET A 46 -4.88 -10.57 -7.15
C MET A 46 -4.15 -10.72 -8.48
N GLU A 47 -4.88 -10.91 -9.60
CA GLU A 47 -4.29 -10.98 -10.94
C GLU A 47 -3.51 -9.71 -11.31
N ASN A 48 -3.96 -8.54 -10.83
CA ASN A 48 -3.36 -7.25 -11.14
C ASN A 48 -2.43 -6.72 -10.03
N SER A 49 -2.23 -7.49 -8.96
CA SER A 49 -1.37 -7.10 -7.84
C SER A 49 0.11 -7.16 -8.23
N VAL A 50 0.90 -6.23 -7.68
CA VAL A 50 2.38 -6.27 -7.72
C VAL A 50 3.00 -6.84 -6.44
N ILE A 51 2.14 -7.23 -5.51
CA ILE A 51 2.47 -7.77 -4.18
C ILE A 51 2.15 -9.26 -4.19
N GLU A 52 3.07 -10.05 -3.65
CA GLU A 52 3.00 -11.50 -3.59
C GLU A 52 3.09 -11.94 -2.13
N ASP A 53 2.32 -12.96 -1.75
CA ASP A 53 2.35 -13.49 -0.39
C ASP A 53 3.62 -14.29 -0.13
N LEU A 54 4.14 -14.20 1.10
CA LEU A 54 5.19 -15.11 1.57
C LEU A 54 4.64 -16.52 1.77
N ALA A 55 5.39 -17.52 1.28
CA ALA A 55 5.01 -18.93 1.39
C ALA A 55 5.19 -19.52 2.81
N GLU A 56 6.04 -18.91 3.63
CA GLU A 56 6.39 -19.37 4.97
C GLU A 56 6.22 -18.23 5.98
N VAL A 57 6.06 -18.58 7.26
CA VAL A 57 5.93 -17.60 8.34
C VAL A 57 7.29 -16.95 8.62
N PRO A 58 7.45 -15.63 8.38
CA PRO A 58 8.73 -14.95 8.57
C PRO A 58 9.01 -14.63 10.05
N SER A 59 10.27 -14.33 10.37
CA SER A 59 10.61 -13.67 11.63
C SER A 59 10.01 -12.26 11.68
N ALA A 60 9.90 -11.65 12.87
CA ALA A 60 9.41 -10.28 12.99
C ALA A 60 10.24 -9.26 12.18
N GLY A 61 11.56 -9.45 12.13
CA GLY A 61 12.46 -8.61 11.32
C GLY A 61 12.26 -8.81 9.83
N ASP A 62 12.16 -10.06 9.37
CA ASP A 62 11.93 -10.38 7.96
C ASP A 62 10.57 -9.89 7.49
N MET A 63 9.54 -9.99 8.33
CA MET A 63 8.21 -9.43 8.07
C MET A 63 8.26 -7.91 7.89
N CYS A 64 8.98 -7.18 8.76
CA CYS A 64 9.16 -5.73 8.60
C CYS A 64 9.86 -5.38 7.29
N ALA A 65 10.92 -6.13 6.95
CA ALA A 65 11.66 -5.91 5.71
C ALA A 65 10.79 -6.20 4.49
N ASP A 66 9.93 -7.22 4.54
CA ASP A 66 9.01 -7.57 3.47
C ASP A 66 7.92 -6.53 3.28
N SER A 67 7.17 -6.20 4.33
CA SER A 67 6.15 -5.15 4.27
C SER A 67 6.74 -3.79 3.85
N SER A 68 7.96 -3.46 4.28
CA SER A 68 8.65 -2.24 3.83
C SER A 68 8.89 -2.23 2.32
N ARG A 69 9.35 -3.35 1.74
CA ARG A 69 9.54 -3.48 0.28
C ARG A 69 8.22 -3.38 -0.47
N ASP A 70 7.15 -3.92 0.08
CA ASP A 70 5.83 -3.87 -0.55
C ASP A 70 5.24 -2.47 -0.54
N HIS A 71 5.33 -1.75 0.58
CA HIS A 71 4.98 -0.33 0.62
C HIS A 71 5.79 0.47 -0.42
N GLU A 72 7.08 0.21 -0.60
CA GLU A 72 7.87 0.87 -1.67
C GLU A 72 7.41 0.48 -3.08
N ARG A 73 7.04 -0.79 -3.31
CA ARG A 73 6.49 -1.23 -4.60
C ARG A 73 5.21 -0.48 -4.93
N VAL A 74 4.30 -0.34 -3.97
CA VAL A 74 3.06 0.42 -4.13
C VAL A 74 3.34 1.91 -4.35
N ALA A 75 4.22 2.53 -3.56
CA ALA A 75 4.61 3.93 -3.74
C ALA A 75 5.17 4.20 -5.15
N ARG A 76 6.03 3.31 -5.68
CA ARG A 76 6.54 3.42 -7.06
C ARG A 76 5.42 3.32 -8.10
N ARG A 77 4.42 2.47 -7.90
CA ARG A 77 3.24 2.38 -8.78
C ARG A 77 2.40 3.66 -8.71
N LEU A 78 2.26 4.25 -7.53
CA LEU A 78 1.58 5.53 -7.35
C LEU A 78 2.34 6.67 -8.02
N HIS A 79 3.67 6.69 -7.99
CA HIS A 79 4.47 7.67 -8.75
C HIS A 79 4.26 7.57 -10.26
N ALA A 80 4.12 6.35 -10.79
CA ALA A 80 3.75 6.16 -12.18
C ALA A 80 2.33 6.69 -12.48
N LEU A 81 1.39 6.50 -11.55
CA LEU A 81 0.03 7.05 -11.65
C LEU A 81 -0.01 8.57 -11.57
N ILE A 82 0.75 9.20 -10.67
CA ILE A 82 0.89 10.66 -10.56
C ILE A 82 1.33 11.23 -11.92
N LYS A 83 2.38 10.66 -12.51
CA LYS A 83 2.88 11.09 -13.81
C LYS A 83 1.82 10.93 -14.91
N LEU A 84 1.17 9.77 -14.97
CA LEU A 84 0.14 9.49 -15.98
C LEU A 84 -1.06 10.45 -15.84
N ALA A 85 -1.54 10.66 -14.61
CA ALA A 85 -2.65 11.58 -14.34
C ALA A 85 -2.30 13.02 -14.72
N GLY A 86 -1.07 13.47 -14.43
CA GLY A 86 -0.57 14.78 -14.86
C GLY A 86 -0.50 14.92 -16.39
N GLU A 87 -0.03 13.89 -17.11
CA GLU A 87 0.00 13.87 -18.59
C GLU A 87 -1.41 13.95 -19.20
N GLU A 88 -2.41 13.34 -18.54
CA GLU A 88 -3.81 13.35 -18.95
C GLU A 88 -4.62 14.55 -18.41
N ASN A 89 -3.97 15.49 -17.71
CA ASN A 89 -4.62 16.64 -17.06
C ASN A 89 -5.74 16.25 -16.08
N ASP A 90 -5.52 15.19 -15.30
CA ASP A 90 -6.40 14.75 -14.21
C ASP A 90 -5.81 15.10 -12.83
N PRO A 91 -5.98 16.35 -12.36
CA PRO A 91 -5.40 16.79 -11.09
C PRO A 91 -6.00 16.11 -9.86
N VAL A 92 -7.21 15.54 -9.96
CA VAL A 92 -7.86 14.88 -8.82
C VAL A 92 -7.25 13.50 -8.59
N THR A 93 -7.01 12.73 -9.65
CA THR A 93 -6.29 11.45 -9.53
C THR A 93 -4.83 11.67 -9.14
N GLU A 94 -4.19 12.74 -9.66
CA GLU A 94 -2.81 13.09 -9.32
C GLU A 94 -2.64 13.38 -7.83
N ASP A 95 -3.51 14.24 -7.26
CA ASP A 95 -3.50 14.58 -5.83
C ASP A 95 -3.75 13.35 -4.95
N MET A 96 -4.78 12.56 -5.29
CA MET A 96 -5.09 11.31 -4.59
C MET A 96 -3.90 10.35 -4.60
N ALA A 97 -3.26 10.14 -5.76
CA ALA A 97 -2.10 9.25 -5.87
C ALA A 97 -0.89 9.78 -5.09
N THR A 98 -0.72 11.10 -5.02
CA THR A 98 0.33 11.75 -4.21
C THR A 98 0.11 11.51 -2.73
N ALA A 99 -1.10 11.73 -2.22
CA ALA A 99 -1.45 11.47 -0.82
C ALA A 99 -1.26 10.00 -0.44
N ARG A 100 -1.71 9.07 -1.31
CA ARG A 100 -1.48 7.63 -1.11
C ARG A 100 0.00 7.28 -1.11
N SER A 101 0.80 7.86 -2.02
CA SER A 101 2.23 7.56 -2.09
C SER A 101 2.94 7.96 -0.80
N ALA A 102 2.65 9.16 -0.29
CA ALA A 102 3.21 9.66 0.96
C ALA A 102 2.92 8.75 2.16
N PHE A 103 1.70 8.18 2.23
CA PHE A 103 1.37 7.18 3.24
C PHE A 103 2.28 5.93 3.14
N HIS A 104 2.40 5.34 1.95
CA HIS A 104 3.21 4.14 1.76
C HIS A 104 4.71 4.40 2.02
N GLU A 105 5.24 5.54 1.61
CA GLU A 105 6.63 5.93 1.88
C GLU A 105 6.89 6.09 3.39
N LYS A 106 5.95 6.70 4.12
CA LYS A 106 6.04 6.84 5.59
C LYS A 106 5.97 5.48 6.27
N ALA A 107 5.04 4.62 5.88
CA ALA A 107 4.90 3.27 6.41
C ALA A 107 6.19 2.44 6.20
N SER A 108 6.78 2.52 5.01
CA SER A 108 8.06 1.87 4.72
C SER A 108 9.20 2.38 5.61
N TRP A 109 9.30 3.69 5.80
CA TRP A 109 10.28 4.28 6.72
C TRP A 109 10.10 3.79 8.17
N MET A 110 8.86 3.77 8.69
CA MET A 110 8.59 3.32 10.06
C MET A 110 8.94 1.85 10.26
N LEU A 111 8.61 0.98 9.29
CA LEU A 111 8.96 -0.44 9.32
C LEU A 111 10.48 -0.66 9.31
N LYS A 112 11.22 0.09 8.47
CA LYS A 112 12.69 0.05 8.47
C LYS A 112 13.29 0.53 9.79
N ALA A 113 12.72 1.55 10.40
CA ALA A 113 13.20 2.07 11.68
C ALA A 113 13.00 1.05 12.82
N LEU A 114 11.92 0.26 12.77
CA LEU A 114 11.64 -0.80 13.75
C LEU A 114 12.54 -2.04 13.61
N SER A 115 13.02 -2.33 12.40
CA SER A 115 13.89 -3.48 12.11
C SER A 115 15.37 -3.13 11.94
N ALA A 116 15.74 -1.86 12.07
CA ALA A 116 17.12 -1.41 12.03
C ALA A 116 17.89 -2.03 13.21
N THR A 117 19.01 -2.68 12.90
CA THR A 117 19.94 -3.24 13.91
C THR A 117 20.98 -2.21 14.32
#